data_AF-A0A8T4P3N5-F1
#
_entry.id   AF-A0A8T4P3N5-F1
#
_cell.length_a   1.000
_cell.length_b   1.000
_cell.length_c   1.000
_cell.angle_alpha   90.00
_cell.angle_beta   90.00
_cell.angle_gamma   90.00
#
_symmetry.space_group_name_H-M   'P 1'
#
loop_
_entity.id
_entity.type
_entity.pdbx_description
1 polymer ?
#
loop_
_entity_poly.entity_id
_entity_poly.type
_entity_poly.pdbx_seq_one_letter_code
_entity_poly.pdbx_strand_id
1 'polypeptide(L)'
;MARKPIVAGQFYEGDFGALDKQINDCFESKFGPGALPLGKREKNVLGIIAPHAGYVFSGPCAAWAYKEVAESKFPDLFIMLGLSHSGFGSCIS
;
A
#
# COMPACT_ATOMS: atom_id res chain seq x y z
N MET A 1 -0.78 14.43 19.04
CA MET A 1 0.12 13.28 19.24
C MET A 1 0.17 12.50 17.93
N ALA A 2 1.35 12.11 17.43
CA ALA A 2 1.46 11.33 16.19
C ALA A 2 1.16 9.84 16.46
N ARG A 3 0.43 9.18 15.54
CA ARG A 3 0.13 7.74 15.63
C ARG A 3 1.40 6.93 15.34
N LYS A 4 1.82 6.07 16.25
CA LYS A 4 3.00 5.20 16.05
C LYS A 4 2.71 4.06 15.06
N PRO A 5 3.68 3.65 14.22
CA PRO A 5 3.54 2.50 13.32
C PRO A 5 3.73 1.18 14.09
N ILE A 6 2.67 0.72 14.77
CA ILE A 6 2.73 -0.42 15.71
C ILE A 6 3.04 -1.80 15.08
N VAL A 7 3.00 -1.94 13.75
CA VAL A 7 3.29 -3.20 13.03
C VAL A 7 4.57 -3.12 12.18
N ALA A 8 5.32 -2.02 12.28
CA ALA A 8 6.64 -1.90 11.64
C ALA A 8 7.60 -2.93 12.24
N GLY A 9 8.39 -3.60 11.39
CA GLY A 9 9.22 -4.75 11.78
C GLY A 9 8.45 -6.06 11.95
N GLN A 10 7.14 -6.08 11.68
CA GLN A 10 6.31 -7.29 11.70
C GLN A 10 5.63 -7.54 10.34
N PHE A 11 4.88 -6.56 9.84
CA PHE A 11 4.15 -6.67 8.58
C PHE A 11 4.96 -6.16 7.39
N TYR A 12 5.87 -5.25 7.65
CA TYR A 12 6.78 -4.64 6.70
C TYR A 12 8.06 -4.24 7.45
N GLU A 13 9.12 -3.94 6.71
CA GLU A 13 10.41 -3.60 7.31
C GLU A 13 10.34 -2.37 8.24
N GLY A 14 11.00 -2.45 9.39
CA GLY A 14 10.97 -1.38 10.39
C GLY A 14 11.93 -0.21 10.12
N ASP A 15 12.92 -0.43 9.26
CA ASP A 15 13.89 0.57 8.82
C ASP A 15 13.51 1.16 7.47
N PHE A 16 13.79 2.45 7.28
CA PHE A 16 13.42 3.16 6.05
C PHE A 16 14.09 2.56 4.80
N GLY A 17 15.40 2.30 4.84
CA GLY A 17 16.12 1.79 3.67
C GLY A 17 15.70 0.38 3.31
N ALA A 18 15.48 -0.45 4.33
CA ALA A 18 14.95 -1.80 4.14
C ALA A 18 13.51 -1.78 3.59
N LEU A 19 12.66 -0.88 4.07
CA LEU A 19 11.28 -0.72 3.61
C LEU A 19 11.20 -0.20 2.17
N ASP A 20 12.02 0.79 1.83
CA ASP A 20 12.10 1.33 0.47
C ASP A 20 12.49 0.22 -0.52
N LYS A 21 13.53 -0.54 -0.19
CA LYS A 21 13.91 -1.73 -0.97
C LYS A 21 12.78 -2.75 -1.05
N GLN A 22 12.13 -3.07 0.05
CA GLN A 22 11.02 -4.04 0.08
C GLN A 22 9.86 -3.60 -0.80
N ILE A 23 9.54 -2.30 -0.84
CA ILE A 23 8.50 -1.76 -1.73
C ILE A 23 8.94 -1.89 -3.19
N ASN A 24 10.16 -1.49 -3.54
CA ASN A 24 10.68 -1.65 -4.91
C ASN A 24 10.66 -3.12 -5.36
N ASP A 25 11.09 -4.05 -4.51
CA ASP A 25 11.03 -5.48 -4.75
C ASP A 25 9.58 -5.96 -5.00
N CYS A 26 8.58 -5.36 -4.33
CA CYS A 26 7.16 -5.67 -4.58
C CYS A 26 6.70 -5.22 -5.97
N PHE A 27 7.15 -4.06 -6.44
CA PHE A 27 6.84 -3.57 -7.79
C PHE A 27 7.51 -4.42 -8.88
N GLU A 28 8.76 -4.81 -8.67
CA GLU A 28 9.58 -5.56 -9.65
C GLU A 28 9.35 -7.07 -9.60
N SER A 29 8.70 -7.58 -8.54
CA SER A 29 8.35 -8.99 -8.40
C SER A 29 7.56 -9.51 -9.60
N LYS A 30 7.75 -10.80 -9.93
CA LYS A 30 6.97 -11.53 -10.94
C LYS A 30 5.45 -11.54 -10.66
N PHE A 31 5.06 -11.30 -9.41
CA PHE A 31 3.66 -11.22 -8.98
C PHE A 31 3.16 -9.77 -8.90
N GLY A 32 4.07 -8.80 -9.02
CA GLY A 32 3.79 -7.38 -9.11
C GLY A 32 3.72 -6.88 -10.55
N PRO A 33 3.63 -5.56 -10.75
CA PRO A 33 3.54 -4.94 -12.07
C PRO A 33 4.83 -5.03 -12.91
N GLY A 34 5.91 -5.61 -12.38
CA GLY A 34 7.20 -5.81 -13.05
C GLY A 34 8.00 -4.54 -13.30
N ALA A 35 7.50 -3.38 -12.90
CA ALA A 35 8.17 -2.09 -13.06
C ALA A 35 7.54 -1.04 -12.15
N LEU A 36 8.37 -0.10 -11.70
CA LEU A 36 7.94 1.10 -10.98
C LEU A 36 6.95 1.95 -11.82
N PRO A 37 6.07 2.72 -11.16
CA PRO A 37 5.16 3.63 -11.85
C PRO A 37 5.92 4.69 -12.63
N LEU A 38 5.42 5.01 -13.82
CA LEU A 38 5.96 6.11 -14.62
C LEU A 38 5.30 7.44 -14.21
N GLY A 39 6.00 8.56 -14.41
CA GLY A 39 5.46 9.91 -14.14
C GLY A 39 4.31 10.35 -15.08
N LYS A 40 3.67 9.42 -15.80
CA LYS A 40 2.58 9.71 -16.73
C LYS A 40 1.28 9.86 -15.93
N ARG A 41 0.85 11.08 -15.66
CA ARG A 41 -0.35 11.40 -14.85
C ARG A 41 -1.60 11.59 -15.71
N GLU A 42 -1.84 10.63 -16.60
CA GLU A 42 -2.94 10.72 -17.57
C GLU A 42 -4.23 10.07 -17.05
N LYS A 43 -4.10 9.10 -16.14
CA LYS A 43 -5.24 8.37 -15.58
C LYS A 43 -5.99 9.21 -14.55
N ASN A 44 -7.28 8.92 -14.37
CA ASN A 44 -8.11 9.51 -13.32
C ASN A 44 -8.71 8.39 -12.46
N VAL A 45 -7.96 7.95 -11.47
CA VAL A 45 -8.36 6.88 -10.54
C VAL A 45 -9.06 7.50 -9.33
N LEU A 46 -10.30 7.11 -9.08
CA LEU A 46 -11.08 7.61 -7.93
C LEU A 46 -10.83 6.81 -6.65
N GLY A 47 -10.37 5.57 -6.77
CA GLY A 47 -10.10 4.70 -5.64
C GLY A 47 -9.54 3.36 -6.08
N ILE A 48 -8.94 2.65 -5.13
CA ILE A 48 -8.41 1.29 -5.30
C ILE A 48 -8.81 0.41 -4.13
N ILE A 49 -8.77 -0.90 -4.34
CA ILE A 49 -8.84 -1.90 -3.28
C ILE A 49 -7.47 -2.58 -3.24
N ALA A 50 -6.86 -2.64 -2.06
CA ALA A 50 -5.57 -3.28 -1.86
C ALA A 50 -5.61 -4.19 -0.62
N PRO A 51 -4.91 -5.33 -0.65
CA PRO A 51 -4.77 -6.20 0.52
C PRO A 51 -3.94 -5.51 1.62
N HIS A 52 -4.14 -5.92 2.88
CA HIS A 52 -3.48 -5.33 4.05
C HIS A 52 -2.68 -6.35 4.89
N ALA A 53 -2.38 -7.52 4.33
CA ALA A 53 -1.48 -8.48 4.97
C ALA A 53 -0.02 -8.00 4.91
N GLY A 54 0.89 -8.73 5.55
CA GLY A 54 2.32 -8.40 5.48
C GLY A 54 2.85 -8.42 4.05
N TYR A 55 3.82 -7.55 3.75
CA TYR A 55 4.32 -7.32 2.39
C TYR A 55 4.93 -8.56 1.74
N VAL A 56 5.50 -9.46 2.54
CA VAL A 56 5.96 -10.78 2.09
C VAL A 56 4.86 -11.59 1.39
N PHE A 57 3.60 -11.42 1.81
CA PHE A 57 2.47 -12.16 1.27
C PHE A 57 1.69 -11.37 0.21
N SER A 58 1.42 -10.09 0.48
CA SER A 58 0.48 -9.30 -0.33
C SER A 58 1.07 -8.07 -0.98
N GLY A 59 2.34 -7.75 -0.73
CA GLY A 59 3.01 -6.56 -1.26
C GLY A 59 2.99 -6.50 -2.80
N PRO A 60 3.39 -7.56 -3.53
CA PRO A 60 3.33 -7.56 -4.99
C PRO A 60 1.90 -7.38 -5.56
N CYS A 61 0.89 -7.96 -4.91
CA CYS A 61 -0.50 -7.78 -5.30
C CYS A 61 -0.95 -6.32 -5.10
N ALA A 62 -0.62 -5.73 -3.94
CA ALA A 62 -0.93 -4.32 -3.67
C ALA A 62 -0.22 -3.36 -4.65
N ALA A 63 0.98 -3.69 -5.11
CA ALA A 63 1.75 -2.86 -6.04
C ALA A 63 1.03 -2.58 -7.37
N TRP A 64 0.20 -3.51 -7.87
CA TRP A 64 -0.64 -3.26 -9.05
C TRP A 64 -1.58 -2.08 -8.84
N ALA A 65 -2.29 -2.06 -7.71
CA ALA A 65 -3.24 -1.01 -7.40
C ALA A 65 -2.54 0.34 -7.15
N TYR A 66 -1.43 0.34 -6.41
CA TYR A 66 -0.67 1.56 -6.15
C TYR A 66 0.03 2.12 -7.40
N LYS A 67 0.40 1.28 -8.37
CA LYS A 67 0.90 1.74 -9.67
C LYS A 67 -0.14 2.60 -10.40
N GLU A 68 -1.40 2.15 -10.42
CA GLU A 68 -2.50 2.91 -11.03
C GLU A 68 -2.70 4.26 -10.36
N VAL A 69 -2.58 4.34 -9.03
CA VAL A 69 -2.64 5.60 -8.28
C VAL A 69 -1.46 6.51 -8.64
N ALA A 70 -0.24 5.97 -8.67
CA ALA A 70 0.97 6.76 -8.96
C ALA A 70 1.00 7.29 -10.41
N GLU A 71 0.38 6.58 -11.34
CA GLU A 71 0.20 6.99 -12.76
C GLU A 71 -1.10 7.78 -12.98
N SER A 72 -1.82 8.13 -11.92
CA SER A 72 -3.01 8.97 -12.00
C SER A 72 -2.71 10.43 -11.65
N LYS A 73 -3.67 11.30 -11.92
CA LYS A 73 -3.66 12.66 -11.36
C LYS A 73 -3.55 12.58 -9.84
N PHE A 74 -2.51 13.20 -9.29
CA PHE A 74 -2.22 13.13 -7.86
C PHE A 74 -3.27 13.92 -7.08
N PRO A 75 -4.03 13.30 -6.16
CA PRO A 75 -5.08 13.98 -5.42
C PRO A 75 -4.52 14.79 -4.25
N ASP A 76 -5.26 15.82 -3.84
CA ASP A 76 -4.95 16.61 -2.63
C ASP A 76 -5.28 15.86 -1.33
N LEU A 77 -6.16 14.85 -1.40
CA LEU A 77 -6.64 14.08 -0.26
C LEU A 77 -6.75 12.58 -0.60
N PHE A 78 -6.18 11.76 0.28
CA PHE A 78 -6.41 10.32 0.30
C PHE A 78 -7.30 9.95 1.49
N ILE A 79 -8.34 9.15 1.24
CA ILE A 79 -9.19 8.56 2.27
C ILE A 79 -8.88 7.07 2.31
N MET A 80 -8.42 6.57 3.47
CA MET A 80 -8.14 5.15 3.70
C MET A 80 -9.26 4.54 4.53
N LEU A 81 -9.97 3.56 3.97
CA LEU A 81 -11.02 2.82 4.65
C LEU A 81 -10.52 1.40 4.94
N GLY A 82 -10.57 0.98 6.21
CA GLY A 82 -10.14 -0.34 6.65
C GLY A 82 -11.04 -0.87 7.75
N LEU A 83 -11.11 -2.19 7.85
CA LEU A 83 -11.92 -2.89 8.86
C LEU A 83 -11.20 -2.92 10.22
N SER A 84 -11.98 -2.99 11.30
CA SER A 84 -11.45 -3.15 12.65
C SER A 84 -11.27 -4.63 12.99
N HIS A 85 -10.02 -5.08 13.08
CA HIS A 85 -9.68 -6.46 13.47
C HIS A 85 -9.58 -6.67 14.99
N SER A 86 -9.59 -5.60 15.79
CA SER A 86 -9.45 -5.70 17.25
C SER A 86 -10.77 -5.96 17.98
N GLY A 87 -11.91 -5.94 17.28
CA GLY A 87 -13.24 -6.18 17.87
C GLY A 87 -13.71 -5.09 18.83
N PHE A 88 -12.96 -4.00 19.02
CA PHE A 88 -13.39 -2.86 19.83
C PHE A 88 -14.19 -1.87 18.96
N GLY A 89 -15.51 -1.88 19.10
CA GLY A 89 -16.46 -1.05 18.37
C GLY A 89 -17.87 -1.67 18.31
N SER A 90 -18.87 -0.93 17.83
CA SER A 90 -20.23 -1.47 17.55
C SER A 90 -20.16 -2.68 16.60
N CYS A 91 -21.11 -3.61 16.70
CA CYS A 91 -21.22 -4.93 16.03
C CYS A 91 -21.17 -4.97 14.48
N ILE A 92 -20.21 -4.29 13.86
CA ILE A 92 -19.91 -4.37 12.43
C ILE A 92 -18.39 -4.43 12.33
N SER A 93 -17.88 -5.65 12.16
CA SER A 93 -16.48 -5.94 11.84
C SER A 93 -16.31 -6.04 10.33
#